data_AF-A0A0S4TZU2-F1
#
_entry.id   AF-A0A0S4TZU2-F1
#
_cell.length_a   1.000
_cell.length_b   1.000
_cell.length_c   1.000
_cell.angle_alpha   90.00
_cell.angle_beta   90.00
_cell.angle_gamma   90.00
#
_symmetry.space_group_name_H-M   'P 1'
#
loop_
_entity.id
_entity.type
_entity.pdbx_description
1 polymer ?
#
loop_
_entity_poly.entity_id
_entity_poly.type
_entity_poly.pdbx_seq_one_letter_code
_entity_poly.pdbx_strand_id
1 'polypeptide(L)'
;MVWGNVPVLAGVRIEPYVFLDGGQTQLVANQHWQYLAGTGVGVRLAANAGKHAFTSELLLGRALVQPTELGSKATVLLATLNWTY
;
A
#
# COMPACT_ATOMS: atom_id res chain seq x y z
N MET A 1 -17.03 9.11 0.60
CA MET A 1 -16.46 8.87 1.95
C MET A 1 -16.01 7.42 1.99
N VAL A 2 -14.70 7.14 2.00
CA VAL A 2 -14.15 5.76 1.86
C VAL A 2 -14.32 4.92 3.14
N TRP A 3 -14.57 5.56 4.28
CA TRP A 3 -14.58 4.94 5.61
C TRP A 3 -15.97 4.56 6.16
N GLY A 4 -17.00 4.49 5.31
CA GLY A 4 -18.39 4.41 5.77
C GLY A 4 -18.73 3.16 6.59
N ASN A 5 -18.08 2.02 6.31
CA ASN A 5 -18.47 0.69 6.80
C ASN A 5 -17.37 -0.06 7.58
N VAL A 6 -16.37 0.65 8.11
CA VAL A 6 -15.21 0.03 8.77
C VAL A 6 -15.28 0.14 10.28
N PRO A 7 -14.86 -0.91 11.02
CA PRO A 7 -15.01 -0.98 12.47
C PRO A 7 -14.20 0.13 13.15
N VAL A 8 -14.74 0.59 14.28
CA VAL A 8 -14.10 1.57 15.15
C VAL A 8 -13.83 0.93 16.50
N LEU A 9 -12.57 0.93 16.93
CA LEU A 9 -12.14 0.46 18.24
C LEU A 9 -11.43 1.60 18.97
N ALA A 10 -11.90 1.96 20.15
CA ALA A 10 -11.31 3.04 20.97
C ALA A 10 -11.09 4.37 20.20
N GLY A 11 -12.01 4.72 19.29
CA GLY A 11 -11.92 5.93 18.47
C GLY A 11 -11.02 5.84 17.23
N VAL A 12 -10.41 4.68 17.00
CA VAL A 12 -9.58 4.39 15.81
C VAL A 12 -10.38 3.57 14.82
N ARG A 13 -10.49 4.05 13.58
CA ARG A 13 -11.01 3.28 12.45
C ARG A 13 -9.92 2.34 11.95
N ILE A 14 -10.26 1.08 11.72
CA ILE A 14 -9.32 0.04 11.30
C ILE A 14 -9.88 -0.63 10.04
N GLU A 15 -9.17 -0.52 8.93
CA GLU A 15 -9.55 -1.09 7.64
C GLU A 15 -8.48 -2.07 7.15
N PRO A 16 -8.62 -3.38 7.43
CA PRO A 16 -7.76 -4.39 6.82
C PRO A 16 -8.15 -4.60 5.36
N TYR A 17 -7.15 -4.84 4.52
CA TYR A 17 -7.37 -5.12 3.10
C TYR A 17 -6.30 -6.07 2.55
N VAL A 18 -6.60 -6.66 1.40
CA VAL A 18 -5.66 -7.39 0.56
C VAL A 18 -5.57 -6.68 -0.78
N PHE A 19 -4.43 -6.77 -1.45
CA PHE A 19 -4.25 -6.15 -2.75
C PHE A 19 -3.56 -7.07 -3.75
N LEU A 20 -3.83 -6.82 -5.03
CA LEU A 20 -3.15 -7.39 -6.18
C LEU A 20 -2.98 -6.25 -7.19
N ASP A 21 -1.75 -5.74 -7.29
CA ASP A 21 -1.43 -4.58 -8.09
C ASP A 21 -0.36 -4.94 -9.13
N GLY A 22 -0.40 -4.24 -10.26
CA GLY A 22 0.59 -4.43 -11.31
C GLY A 22 0.74 -3.19 -12.17
N GLY A 23 1.90 -3.11 -12.80
CA GLY A 23 2.27 -2.01 -13.67
C GLY A 23 3.19 -2.48 -14.79
N GLN A 24 3.22 -1.68 -15.84
CA GLN A 24 4.06 -1.89 -17.00
C GLN A 24 4.81 -0.59 -17.29
N THR A 25 6.09 -0.70 -17.59
CA THR A 25 6.93 0.43 -18.00
C THR A 25 7.65 0.09 -19.30
N GLN A 26 7.90 1.10 -20.15
CA GLN A 26 8.72 0.96 -21.34
C GLN A 26 9.94 1.85 -21.24
N LEU A 27 11.11 1.28 -21.50
CA LEU A 27 12.29 2.10 -21.70
C LEU A 27 12.33 2.58 -23.17
N VAL A 28 12.11 3.88 -23.39
CA VAL A 28 12.03 4.49 -24.74
C VAL A 28 13.27 4.19 -25.58
N ALA A 29 14.46 4.16 -24.95
CA ALA A 29 15.75 3.99 -25.61
C ALA A 29 15.94 2.62 -26.30
N ASN A 30 15.30 1.56 -25.80
CA ASN A 30 15.44 0.21 -26.36
C ASN A 30 14.07 -0.44 -26.67
N GLN A 31 12.97 0.31 -26.54
CA GLN A 31 11.60 -0.15 -26.76
C GLN A 31 11.21 -1.38 -25.93
N HIS A 32 11.94 -1.66 -24.85
CA HIS A 32 11.74 -2.86 -24.05
C HIS A 32 10.68 -2.63 -22.98
N TRP A 33 9.68 -3.50 -22.96
CA TRP A 33 8.60 -3.48 -21.98
C TRP A 33 8.95 -4.34 -20.77
N GLN A 34 8.75 -3.77 -19.58
CA GLN A 34 8.94 -4.44 -18.32
C GLN A 34 7.63 -4.46 -17.54
N TYR A 35 7.34 -5.62 -16.94
CA TYR A 35 6.13 -5.88 -16.19
C TYR A 35 6.47 -6.19 -14.74
N LEU A 36 5.71 -5.60 -13.82
CA LEU A 36 5.80 -5.85 -12.39
C LEU A 36 4.39 -6.12 -11.87
N ALA A 37 4.22 -7.17 -11.08
CA ALA A 37 2.99 -7.43 -10.35
C ALA A 37 3.33 -7.90 -8.94
N GLY A 38 2.52 -7.51 -7.96
CA GLY A 38 2.69 -7.85 -6.56
C GLY A 38 1.36 -8.03 -5.86
N THR A 39 1.40 -8.73 -4.74
CA THR A 39 0.25 -8.91 -3.86
C THR A 39 0.67 -8.66 -2.42
N GLY A 40 -0.30 -8.41 -1.56
CA GLY A 40 -0.02 -8.26 -0.16
C GLY A 40 -1.26 -8.03 0.67
N VAL A 41 -0.99 -7.72 1.92
CA VAL A 41 -1.99 -7.39 2.92
C VAL A 41 -1.63 -6.05 3.54
N GLY A 42 -2.63 -5.31 3.97
CA GLY A 42 -2.42 -4.06 4.66
C GLY A 42 -3.52 -3.74 5.65
N VAL A 43 -3.26 -2.73 6.47
CA VAL A 43 -4.24 -2.13 7.37
C VAL A 43 -4.10 -0.63 7.28
N ARG A 44 -5.24 0.05 7.10
CA ARG A 44 -5.33 1.50 7.22
C ARG A 44 -5.95 1.86 8.55
N LEU A 45 -5.41 2.90 9.17
CA LEU A 45 -5.85 3.44 10.45
C LEU A 45 -6.23 4.91 10.27
N ALA A 46 -7.30 5.33 10.94
CA ALA A 46 -7.67 6.73 11.02
C ALA A 46 -8.21 7.08 12.41
N ALA A 47 -7.74 8.19 12.98
CA ALA A 47 -8.18 8.67 14.29
C ALA A 47 -8.23 10.20 14.33
N ASN A 48 -9.14 10.75 15.13
CA ASN A 48 -9.21 12.18 15.40
C ASN A 48 -9.01 12.43 16.89
N ALA A 49 -8.19 13.42 17.23
CA ALA A 49 -7.94 13.86 18.61
C ALA A 49 -8.05 15.39 18.67
N GLY A 50 -9.22 15.89 19.07
CA GLY A 50 -9.52 17.33 19.04
C GLY A 50 -9.48 17.86 17.61
N LYS A 51 -8.58 18.82 17.33
CA LYS A 51 -8.38 19.38 15.98
C LYS A 51 -7.47 18.50 15.12
N HIS A 52 -6.74 17.57 15.72
CA HIS A 52 -5.78 16.74 15.00
C HIS A 52 -6.47 15.57 14.30
N ALA A 53 -6.12 15.36 13.04
CA ALA A 53 -6.47 14.17 12.28
C ALA A 53 -5.20 13.36 11.96
N PHE A 54 -5.28 12.05 12.18
CA PHE A 54 -4.21 11.11 11.88
C PHE A 54 -4.72 10.06 10.90
N THR A 55 -3.92 9.75 9.89
CA THR A 55 -4.14 8.59 9.01
C THR A 55 -2.84 7.81 8.89
N SER A 56 -2.92 6.49 8.83
CA SER A 56 -1.74 5.63 8.72
C SER A 56 -2.07 4.42 7.86
N GLU A 57 -1.06 3.86 7.20
CA GLU A 57 -1.16 2.59 6.47
C GLU A 57 0.09 1.76 6.78
N LEU A 58 -0.12 0.49 7.12
CA LEU A 58 0.91 -0.54 7.23
C LEU A 58 0.62 -1.63 6.21
N LEU A 59 1.58 -1.95 5.34
CA LEU A 59 1.41 -2.99 4.32
C LEU A 59 2.62 -3.92 4.25
N LEU A 60 2.35 -5.20 4.03
CA LEU A 60 3.32 -6.24 3.71
C LEU A 60 3.02 -6.77 2.31
N GLY A 61 3.91 -6.48 1.37
CA GLY A 61 3.79 -6.85 -0.04
C GLY A 61 4.89 -7.78 -0.51
N ARG A 62 4.61 -8.58 -1.53
CA ARG A 62 5.57 -9.45 -2.20
C ARG A 62 5.38 -9.40 -3.72
N ALA A 63 6.50 -9.33 -4.44
CA ALA A 63 6.49 -9.42 -5.89
C ALA A 63 6.04 -10.82 -6.37
N LEU A 64 5.08 -10.87 -7.29
CA LEU A 64 4.62 -12.07 -7.99
C LEU A 64 5.29 -12.19 -9.36
N VAL A 65 5.38 -11.09 -10.10
CA VAL A 65 6.05 -10.97 -11.40
C VAL A 65 7.01 -9.80 -11.30
N GLN A 66 8.27 -9.98 -11.69
CA GLN A 66 9.24 -8.89 -11.79
C GLN A 66 10.27 -9.23 -12.87
N PRO A 67 10.90 -8.23 -13.51
CA PRO A 67 11.98 -8.46 -14.48
C PRO A 67 13.14 -9.23 -13.84
N THR A 68 13.77 -10.13 -14.59
CA THR A 68 14.90 -10.96 -14.12
C THR A 68 16.10 -10.14 -13.66
N GLU A 69 16.24 -8.93 -14.20
CA GLU A 69 17.31 -7.99 -13.91
C GLU A 69 17.21 -7.42 -12.49
N LEU A 70 16.02 -7.47 -11.86
CA LEU A 70 15.80 -7.05 -10.47
C LEU A 70 16.16 -8.13 -9.44
N GLY A 71 16.62 -9.30 -9.88
CA GLY A 71 17.07 -10.38 -9.01
C GLY A 71 15.92 -11.12 -8.29
N SER A 72 16.12 -11.45 -7.02
CA SER A 72 15.14 -12.20 -6.22
C SER A 72 13.88 -11.38 -5.93
N LYS A 73 12.71 -12.04 -5.90
CA LYS A 73 11.42 -11.40 -5.57
C LYS A 73 11.45 -10.77 -4.19
N ALA A 74 11.36 -9.44 -4.14
CA ALA A 74 11.41 -8.69 -2.90
C ALA A 74 10.14 -8.89 -2.07
N THR A 75 10.30 -8.84 -0.75
CA THR A 75 9.20 -8.65 0.21
C THR A 75 9.40 -7.29 0.85
N VAL A 76 8.36 -6.46 0.85
CA VAL A 76 8.40 -5.07 1.28
C VAL A 76 7.43 -4.88 2.44
N LEU A 77 7.94 -4.32 3.54
CA LEU A 77 7.13 -3.77 4.61
C LEU A 77 7.16 -2.25 4.48
N LEU A 78 6.01 -1.62 4.29
CA LEU A 78 5.88 -0.16 4.25
C LEU A 78 4.93 0.30 5.35
N ALA A 79 5.33 1.36 6.05
CA ALA A 79 4.52 2.01 7.07
C ALA A 79 4.49 3.52 6.77
N THR A 80 3.30 4.11 6.81
CA THR A 80 3.09 5.55 6.60
C THR A 80 2.25 6.13 7.73
N LEU A 81 2.50 7.40 8.06
CA LEU A 81 1.73 8.17 9.02
C LEU A 81 1.61 9.60 8.50
N ASN A 82 0.38 10.08 8.38
CA ASN A 82 0.05 11.46 8.05
C ASN A 82 -0.66 12.10 9.25
N TRP A 83 -0.36 13.36 9.47
CA TRP A 83 -0.95 14.18 10.52
C TRP A 83 -1.41 15.52 9.93
N THR A 84 -2.56 15.99 10.39
CA THR A 84 -3.13 17.29 10.03
C THR A 84 -3.69 17.96 11.28
N TYR A 85 -3.60 19.29 11.32
CA TYR A 85 -4.10 20.14 12.41
C TYR A 85 -5.41 20.85 12.04
#